data_AF-A0A7S2MJ79-F1
#
_entry.id   AF-A0A7S2MJ79-F1
#
_cell.length_a   1.000
_cell.length_b   1.000
_cell.length_c   1.000
_cell.angle_alpha   90.00
_cell.angle_beta   90.00
_cell.angle_gamma   90.00
#
_symmetry.space_group_name_H-M   'P 1'
#
loop_
_entity.id
_entity.type
_entity.pdbx_description
1 polymer ?
#
loop_
_entity_poly.entity_id
_entity_poly.type
_entity_poly.pdbx_seq_one_letter_code
_entity_poly.pdbx_strand_id
1 'polypeptide(L)'
;SPDISNLEPCDLVIALGVYRSTQTLCTHTTRKRGQDKPIRPIMLLLFVVSITLFGLNCHISLASFGVFHLPRHHHHQKQQPLSLLWAQENNDNKENNKPPKKSGYKFGDITRSIGRKLTKNENYQFGDITKSVSQKLTGKEDYQFGDISRWLDSQAKNAVNQATGKDQYEFGDLTKYLDAIAKEKVSNFTQKEEYVVGDISKEVVRRAWSGEYEMKDMLLLLRVLASFGVATFAPVAQILPVKMLLSGYNTALEFEVAGRVTEFLAEAIDRRFKEAITGDENYQLGDVTKKKIMGFM
;
A
#
# COMPACT_ATOMS: atom_id res chain seq x y z
N SER A 1 -12.53 -44.03 3.00
CA SER A 1 -12.52 -43.03 4.07
C SER A 1 -11.09 -42.64 4.37
N PRO A 2 -10.71 -41.36 4.30
CA PRO A 2 -9.35 -40.97 4.66
C PRO A 2 -9.11 -41.23 6.15
N ASP A 3 -7.93 -41.76 6.47
CA ASP A 3 -7.48 -42.07 7.82
C ASP A 3 -7.07 -40.76 8.52
N ILE A 4 -7.86 -40.36 9.52
CA ILE A 4 -7.80 -39.03 10.19
C ILE A 4 -6.95 -39.08 11.47
N SER A 5 -6.29 -40.22 11.74
CA SER A 5 -5.65 -40.52 13.02
C SER A 5 -4.35 -39.73 13.30
N ASN A 6 -3.80 -39.02 12.31
CA ASN A 6 -2.51 -38.31 12.41
C ASN A 6 -2.61 -36.78 12.23
N LEU A 7 -3.79 -36.18 12.35
CA LEU A 7 -3.95 -34.72 12.25
C LEU A 7 -3.81 -34.05 13.62
N GLU A 8 -2.95 -33.03 13.68
CA GLU A 8 -2.79 -32.17 14.86
C GLU A 8 -4.13 -31.47 15.22
N PRO A 9 -4.39 -31.18 16.51
CA PRO A 9 -5.69 -30.65 16.96
C PRO A 9 -6.13 -29.36 16.25
N CYS A 10 -5.18 -28.54 15.80
CA CYS A 10 -5.46 -27.28 15.10
C CYS A 10 -5.96 -27.50 13.66
N ASP A 11 -5.47 -28.52 12.96
CA ASP A 11 -5.89 -28.82 11.59
C ASP A 11 -7.29 -29.43 11.55
N LEU A 12 -7.67 -30.16 12.61
CA LEU A 12 -9.01 -30.73 12.76
C LEU A 12 -10.09 -29.63 12.93
N VAL A 13 -9.77 -28.54 13.64
CA VAL A 13 -10.70 -27.42 13.85
C VAL A 13 -10.95 -26.64 12.54
N ILE A 14 -9.91 -26.45 11.72
CA ILE A 14 -10.04 -25.77 10.42
C ILE A 14 -10.79 -26.67 9.43
N ALA A 15 -10.46 -27.96 9.37
CA ALA A 15 -11.15 -28.91 8.49
C ALA A 15 -12.65 -29.07 8.84
N LEU A 16 -12.99 -29.16 10.13
CA LEU A 16 -14.37 -29.23 10.59
C LEU A 16 -15.13 -27.90 10.40
N GLY A 17 -14.45 -26.75 10.53
CA GLY A 17 -15.02 -25.43 10.27
C GLY A 17 -15.41 -25.22 8.80
N VAL A 18 -14.55 -25.63 7.87
CA VAL A 18 -14.83 -25.55 6.42
C VAL A 18 -15.94 -26.54 6.02
N TYR A 19 -15.91 -27.77 6.54
CA TYR A 19 -16.92 -28.77 6.24
C TYR A 19 -18.33 -28.36 6.74
N ARG A 20 -18.42 -27.79 7.95
CA ARG A 20 -19.72 -27.32 8.51
C ARG A 20 -20.27 -26.09 7.77
N SER A 21 -19.40 -25.21 7.26
CA SER A 21 -19.81 -24.06 6.43
C SER A 21 -20.40 -24.51 5.07
N THR A 22 -19.80 -25.52 4.43
CA THR A 22 -20.30 -26.06 3.15
C THR A 22 -21.65 -26.79 3.28
N GLN A 23 -21.90 -27.51 4.38
CA GLN A 23 -23.21 -28.16 4.59
C GLN A 23 -24.36 -27.19 4.91
N THR A 24 -24.06 -26.05 5.55
CA THR A 24 -25.08 -25.04 5.86
C THR A 24 -25.49 -24.25 4.61
N LEU A 25 -24.59 -24.11 3.62
CA LEU A 25 -24.91 -23.47 2.34
C LEU A 25 -25.77 -24.37 1.43
N CYS A 26 -25.54 -25.69 1.43
CA CYS A 26 -26.30 -26.62 0.58
C CYS A 26 -27.74 -26.90 1.07
N THR A 27 -28.03 -26.74 2.37
CA THR A 27 -29.37 -27.02 2.92
C THR A 27 -30.34 -25.85 2.81
N HIS A 28 -29.86 -24.62 2.57
CA HIS A 28 -30.73 -23.44 2.46
C HIS A 28 -31.24 -23.13 1.04
N THR A 29 -30.74 -23.84 0.01
CA THR A 29 -31.11 -23.60 -1.41
C THR A 29 -32.28 -24.43 -1.92
N THR A 30 -32.87 -25.34 -1.14
CA THR A 30 -34.00 -26.18 -1.60
C THR A 30 -35.32 -25.89 -0.90
N ARG A 31 -35.73 -24.61 -0.78
CA ARG A 31 -37.14 -24.29 -0.43
C ARG A 31 -37.60 -22.87 -0.75
N LYS A 32 -37.46 -22.41 -2.00
CA LYS A 32 -38.39 -21.39 -2.53
C LYS A 32 -38.85 -21.80 -3.93
N ARG A 33 -40.10 -22.26 -4.00
CA ARG A 33 -40.82 -22.52 -5.25
C ARG A 33 -40.98 -21.19 -5.99
N GLY A 34 -40.71 -21.22 -7.30
CA GLY A 34 -41.29 -20.27 -8.25
C GLY A 34 -40.44 -19.04 -8.56
N GLN A 35 -39.21 -19.21 -9.05
CA GLN A 35 -38.64 -18.37 -10.10
C GLN A 35 -37.33 -19.02 -10.57
N ASP A 36 -37.41 -19.78 -11.66
CA ASP A 36 -36.25 -20.34 -12.35
C ASP A 36 -35.49 -19.21 -13.05
N LYS A 37 -34.44 -18.72 -12.40
CA LYS A 37 -33.33 -18.05 -13.10
C LYS A 37 -32.12 -18.97 -13.00
N PRO A 38 -31.48 -19.33 -14.13
CA PRO A 38 -30.32 -20.21 -14.11
C PRO A 38 -29.21 -19.57 -13.27
N ILE A 39 -28.80 -20.28 -12.22
CA ILE A 39 -27.60 -19.94 -11.45
C ILE A 39 -26.43 -20.01 -12.42
N ARG A 40 -25.89 -18.83 -12.78
CA ARG A 40 -24.84 -18.72 -13.80
C ARG A 40 -23.56 -19.44 -13.30
N PRO A 41 -22.87 -20.19 -14.17
CA PRO A 41 -21.67 -20.97 -13.83
C PRO A 41 -20.50 -20.15 -13.25
N ILE A 42 -20.56 -18.82 -13.36
CA ILE A 42 -19.54 -17.88 -12.88
C ILE A 42 -19.44 -17.86 -11.34
N MET A 43 -20.55 -18.06 -10.60
CA MET A 43 -20.48 -18.12 -9.13
C MET A 43 -19.70 -19.35 -8.64
N LEU A 44 -19.82 -20.47 -9.35
CA LEU A 44 -19.10 -21.69 -9.00
C LEU A 44 -17.60 -21.53 -9.28
N LEU A 45 -17.25 -20.81 -10.35
CA LEU A 45 -15.86 -20.53 -10.72
C LEU A 45 -15.17 -19.59 -9.72
N LEU A 46 -15.84 -18.55 -9.23
CA LEU A 46 -15.28 -17.64 -8.21
C LEU A 46 -15.13 -18.30 -6.83
N PHE A 47 -16.04 -19.22 -6.49
CA PHE A 47 -15.95 -19.99 -5.25
C PHE A 47 -14.77 -20.99 -5.28
N VAL A 48 -14.59 -21.69 -6.40
CA VAL A 48 -13.45 -22.62 -6.58
C VAL A 48 -12.12 -21.86 -6.59
N VAL A 49 -12.05 -20.71 -7.26
CA VAL A 49 -10.83 -19.87 -7.29
C VAL A 49 -10.46 -19.36 -5.89
N SER A 50 -11.45 -18.96 -5.07
CA SER A 50 -11.21 -18.52 -3.68
C SER A 50 -10.67 -19.64 -2.80
N ILE A 51 -11.20 -20.87 -2.92
CA ILE A 51 -10.71 -22.03 -2.16
C ILE A 51 -9.26 -22.37 -2.55
N THR A 52 -8.93 -22.34 -3.84
CA THR A 52 -7.56 -22.62 -4.30
C THR A 52 -6.56 -21.53 -3.89
N LEU A 53 -6.95 -20.26 -3.90
CA LEU A 53 -6.09 -19.14 -3.47
C LEU A 53 -5.83 -19.13 -1.96
N PHE A 54 -6.81 -19.53 -1.15
CA PHE A 54 -6.62 -19.68 0.30
C PHE A 54 -5.78 -20.92 0.64
N GLY A 55 -5.98 -22.03 -0.08
CA GLY A 55 -5.21 -23.26 0.12
C GLY A 55 -3.72 -23.12 -0.24
N LEU A 56 -3.39 -22.44 -1.34
CA LEU A 56 -1.99 -22.27 -1.75
C LEU A 56 -1.21 -21.30 -0.83
N ASN A 57 -1.83 -20.23 -0.35
CA ASN A 57 -1.14 -19.31 0.56
C ASN A 57 -0.89 -19.91 1.95
N CYS A 58 -1.70 -20.85 2.41
CA CYS A 58 -1.49 -21.52 3.69
C CYS A 58 -0.26 -22.47 3.64
N HIS A 59 -0.02 -23.12 2.50
CA HIS A 59 1.15 -24.00 2.32
C HIS A 59 2.48 -23.25 2.19
N ILE A 60 2.47 -22.02 1.68
CA ILE A 60 3.70 -21.22 1.51
C ILE A 60 4.18 -20.63 2.86
N SER A 61 3.28 -20.42 3.82
CA SER A 61 3.63 -19.85 5.13
C SER A 61 4.27 -20.88 6.09
N LEU A 62 3.89 -22.16 6.01
CA LEU A 62 4.41 -23.20 6.91
C LEU A 62 5.78 -23.77 6.51
N ALA A 63 6.24 -23.57 5.28
CA ALA A 63 7.56 -24.04 4.83
C ALA A 63 8.72 -23.07 5.13
N SER A 64 8.46 -21.87 5.67
CA SER A 64 9.47 -20.81 5.81
C SER A 64 10.00 -20.59 7.24
N PHE A 65 9.59 -21.38 8.23
CA PHE A 65 10.12 -21.35 9.61
C PHE A 65 11.17 -22.46 9.88
N GLY A 66 11.99 -22.76 8.88
CA GLY A 66 13.22 -23.53 9.06
C GLY A 66 14.28 -22.67 9.77
N VAL A 67 14.69 -23.10 10.95
CA VAL A 67 15.77 -22.56 11.78
C VAL A 67 17.00 -22.20 10.92
N PHE A 68 17.23 -20.90 10.72
CA PHE A 68 18.40 -20.38 10.03
C PHE A 68 19.63 -20.48 10.96
N HIS A 69 20.36 -21.59 10.83
CA HIS A 69 21.72 -21.69 11.36
C HIS A 69 22.67 -21.02 10.37
N LEU A 70 23.15 -19.82 10.69
CA LEU A 70 24.12 -19.07 9.89
C LEU A 70 25.51 -19.73 9.94
N PRO A 71 26.07 -20.22 8.81
CA PRO A 71 27.49 -20.50 8.73
C PRO A 71 28.26 -19.19 8.48
N ARG A 72 29.18 -18.85 9.38
CA ARG A 72 30.21 -17.83 9.13
C ARG A 72 31.16 -18.33 8.04
N HIS A 73 30.94 -17.91 6.80
CA HIS A 73 31.94 -18.00 5.74
C HIS A 73 32.63 -16.64 5.56
N HIS A 74 33.91 -16.57 5.92
CA HIS A 74 34.81 -15.49 5.53
C HIS A 74 35.20 -15.66 4.06
N HIS A 75 34.57 -14.88 3.17
CA HIS A 75 35.09 -14.67 1.82
C HIS A 75 35.70 -13.27 1.70
N HIS A 76 37.02 -13.22 1.63
CA HIS A 76 37.78 -12.04 1.21
C HIS A 76 37.54 -11.81 -0.30
N GLN A 77 36.57 -10.98 -0.65
CA GLN A 77 36.44 -10.47 -2.01
C GLN A 77 37.20 -9.12 -2.07
N LYS A 78 38.39 -9.15 -2.67
CA LYS A 78 39.17 -7.94 -2.96
C LYS A 78 38.38 -7.08 -3.95
N GLN A 79 37.74 -6.03 -3.45
CA GLN A 79 37.25 -4.94 -4.28
C GLN A 79 38.46 -4.26 -4.91
N GLN A 80 38.55 -4.26 -6.24
CA GLN A 80 39.47 -3.37 -6.94
C GLN A 80 38.86 -1.96 -6.95
N PRO A 81 39.64 -0.92 -6.60
CA PRO A 81 39.13 0.44 -6.55
C PRO A 81 38.90 0.99 -7.97
N LEU A 82 37.65 1.39 -8.23
CA LEU A 82 37.15 2.08 -9.43
C LEU A 82 37.68 3.52 -9.57
N SER A 83 38.87 3.82 -9.05
CA SER A 83 39.45 5.17 -8.99
C SER A 83 40.45 5.48 -10.11
N LEU A 84 40.52 4.65 -11.15
CA LEU A 84 41.58 4.73 -12.18
C LEU A 84 41.06 5.00 -13.60
N LEU A 85 39.85 5.54 -13.75
CA LEU A 85 39.26 5.82 -15.08
C LEU A 85 38.81 7.28 -15.33
N TRP A 86 39.16 8.22 -14.44
CA TRP A 86 38.82 9.65 -14.61
C TRP A 86 40.04 10.59 -14.63
N ALA A 87 41.24 10.04 -14.77
CA ALA A 87 42.48 10.84 -14.74
C ALA A 87 43.09 11.01 -16.12
N GLN A 88 42.33 11.45 -17.13
CA GLN A 88 42.93 11.88 -18.40
C GLN A 88 42.05 12.82 -19.21
N GLU A 89 41.76 14.02 -18.70
CA GLU A 89 41.67 15.21 -19.57
C GLU A 89 41.65 16.49 -18.73
N ASN A 90 42.33 17.53 -19.23
CA ASN A 90 42.46 18.89 -18.70
C ASN A 90 43.63 19.11 -17.73
N ASN A 91 44.83 19.26 -18.32
CA ASN A 91 46.03 19.72 -17.64
C ASN A 91 46.61 20.94 -18.36
N ASP A 92 45.90 22.08 -18.30
CA ASP A 92 46.42 23.39 -18.72
C ASP A 92 45.81 24.53 -17.89
N ASN A 93 46.12 24.58 -16.59
CA ASN A 93 46.22 25.85 -15.85
C ASN A 93 46.78 25.60 -14.44
N LYS A 94 48.10 25.73 -14.29
CA LYS A 94 48.81 25.39 -13.05
C LYS A 94 49.68 26.56 -12.60
N GLU A 95 49.04 27.64 -12.17
CA GLU A 95 49.69 28.65 -11.33
C GLU A 95 48.69 29.15 -10.25
N ASN A 96 49.07 28.98 -8.98
CA ASN A 96 48.44 29.49 -7.74
C ASN A 96 47.31 28.71 -7.04
N ASN A 97 47.11 27.41 -7.30
CA ASN A 97 46.17 26.60 -6.49
C ASN A 97 46.85 25.89 -5.32
N LYS A 98 47.03 26.62 -4.19
CA LYS A 98 47.19 25.99 -2.88
C LYS A 98 45.97 25.07 -2.68
N PRO A 99 46.14 23.76 -2.41
CA PRO A 99 45.01 22.85 -2.28
C PRO A 99 44.08 23.43 -1.21
N PRO A 100 42.78 23.65 -1.50
CA PRO A 100 41.85 24.16 -0.51
C PRO A 100 41.95 23.23 0.69
N LYS A 101 42.28 23.78 1.86
CA LYS A 101 42.32 23.00 3.10
C LYS A 101 40.98 22.29 3.18
N LYS A 102 40.99 20.95 3.08
CA LYS A 102 39.79 20.12 3.22
C LYS A 102 39.30 20.32 4.65
N SER A 103 38.50 21.37 4.88
CA SER A 103 37.77 21.52 6.13
C SER A 103 36.82 20.35 6.18
N GLY A 104 37.12 19.36 7.02
CA GLY A 104 36.27 18.21 7.22
C GLY A 104 34.84 18.70 7.46
N TYR A 105 33.90 18.17 6.68
CA TYR A 105 32.48 18.42 6.86
C TYR A 105 32.10 18.16 8.33
N LYS A 106 31.57 19.17 9.03
CA LYS A 106 31.01 18.97 10.35
C LYS A 106 29.49 18.87 10.22
N PHE A 107 28.93 17.83 10.82
CA PHE A 107 27.49 17.70 10.94
C PHE A 107 26.92 18.97 11.60
N GLY A 108 26.06 19.68 10.87
CA GLY A 108 25.47 20.96 11.30
C GLY A 108 25.90 22.19 10.48
N ASP A 109 26.91 22.10 9.62
CA ASP A 109 27.32 23.24 8.77
C ASP A 109 26.23 23.62 7.76
N ILE A 110 25.60 22.63 7.13
CA ILE A 110 24.47 22.85 6.22
C ILE A 110 23.30 23.50 6.99
N THR A 111 22.92 22.92 8.14
CA THR A 111 21.82 23.43 8.96
C THR A 111 22.07 24.87 9.44
N ARG A 112 23.30 25.21 9.85
CA ARG A 112 23.66 26.60 10.19
C ARG A 112 23.60 27.53 8.99
N SER A 113 24.07 27.09 7.82
CA SER A 113 24.02 27.92 6.61
C SER A 113 22.58 28.24 6.20
N ILE A 114 21.67 27.26 6.29
CA ILE A 114 20.25 27.43 6.02
C ILE A 114 19.61 28.31 7.11
N GLY A 115 19.91 28.05 8.38
CA GLY A 115 19.40 28.83 9.50
C GLY A 115 19.78 30.32 9.40
N ARG A 116 21.04 30.64 9.07
CA ARG A 116 21.48 32.02 8.84
C ARG A 116 20.75 32.67 7.66
N LYS A 117 20.56 31.95 6.55
CA LYS A 117 19.81 32.46 5.39
C LYS A 117 18.35 32.75 5.72
N LEU A 118 17.69 31.88 6.49
CA LEU A 118 16.27 32.03 6.86
C LEU A 118 16.05 33.14 7.88
N THR A 119 16.91 33.23 8.90
CA THR A 119 16.77 34.19 9.99
C THR A 119 17.38 35.56 9.71
N LYS A 120 18.25 35.67 8.69
CA LYS A 120 19.09 36.83 8.41
C LYS A 120 19.95 37.28 9.62
N ASN A 121 20.24 36.36 10.54
CA ASN A 121 21.05 36.63 11.73
C ASN A 121 22.39 35.87 11.63
N GLU A 122 23.50 36.60 11.59
CA GLU A 122 24.85 36.02 11.51
C GLU A 122 25.23 35.24 12.78
N ASN A 123 24.64 35.61 13.92
CA ASN A 123 24.83 34.99 15.22
C ASN A 123 23.84 33.86 15.52
N TYR A 124 23.21 33.29 14.48
CA TYR A 124 22.27 32.18 14.61
C TYR A 124 22.85 31.01 15.43
N GLN A 125 22.14 30.63 16.49
CA GLN A 125 22.40 29.42 17.25
C GLN A 125 21.35 28.35 16.93
N PHE A 126 21.80 27.08 16.91
CA PHE A 126 20.90 25.95 16.76
C PHE A 126 19.95 25.91 17.97
N GLY A 127 18.70 26.31 17.73
CA GLY A 127 17.70 26.49 18.79
C GLY A 127 16.87 27.77 18.63
N ASP A 128 17.39 28.81 17.96
CA ASP A 128 16.67 30.10 17.84
C ASP A 128 15.39 29.99 17.00
N ILE A 129 15.41 29.16 15.95
CA ILE A 129 14.20 28.84 15.17
C ILE A 129 13.19 28.11 16.06
N THR A 130 13.64 27.10 16.82
CA THR A 130 12.75 26.34 17.71
C THR A 130 12.17 27.23 18.81
N LYS A 131 12.97 28.12 19.40
CA LYS A 131 12.53 29.10 20.40
C LYS A 131 11.51 30.08 19.82
N SER A 132 11.80 30.68 18.66
CA SER A 132 10.87 31.63 18.03
C SER A 132 9.57 30.97 17.57
N VAL A 133 9.63 29.74 17.03
CA VAL A 133 8.43 28.95 16.71
C VAL A 133 7.66 28.58 17.97
N SER A 134 8.36 28.11 19.01
CA SER A 134 7.70 27.77 20.27
C SER A 134 7.05 28.98 20.92
N GLN A 135 7.71 30.12 20.98
CA GLN A 135 7.16 31.36 21.55
C GLN A 135 5.91 31.80 20.78
N LYS A 136 5.90 31.68 19.45
CA LYS A 136 4.71 31.96 18.63
C LYS A 136 3.56 30.98 18.86
N LEU A 137 3.85 29.70 19.09
CA LEU A 137 2.84 28.66 19.30
C LEU A 137 2.28 28.67 20.73
N THR A 138 3.16 28.79 21.72
CA THR A 138 2.80 28.62 23.14
C THR A 138 2.60 29.93 23.90
N GLY A 139 3.09 31.05 23.36
CA GLY A 139 3.03 32.37 24.02
C GLY A 139 3.98 32.53 25.21
N LYS A 140 4.82 31.53 25.51
CA LYS A 140 5.79 31.60 26.61
C LYS A 140 7.14 32.13 26.12
N GLU A 141 7.75 33.03 26.88
CA GLU A 141 9.07 33.61 26.57
C GLU A 141 10.20 32.56 26.75
N ASP A 142 10.08 31.70 27.75
CA ASP A 142 11.06 30.64 28.02
C ASP A 142 10.60 29.28 27.49
N TYR A 143 11.35 28.74 26.52
CA TYR A 143 11.11 27.42 25.97
C TYR A 143 11.55 26.32 26.94
N GLN A 144 10.63 25.41 27.29
CA GLN A 144 10.96 24.15 27.94
C GLN A 144 10.80 22.98 26.96
N PHE A 145 11.73 22.02 27.02
CA PHE A 145 11.62 20.80 26.22
C PHE A 145 10.29 20.10 26.53
N GLY A 146 9.46 19.90 25.50
CA GLY A 146 8.12 19.31 25.63
C GLY A 146 6.96 20.31 25.61
N ASP A 147 7.19 21.63 25.64
CA ASP A 147 6.11 22.62 25.53
C ASP A 147 5.32 22.51 24.22
N ILE A 148 6.02 22.30 23.09
CA ILE A 148 5.38 22.08 21.78
C ILE A 148 4.54 20.79 21.80
N SER A 149 5.05 19.71 22.41
CA SER A 149 4.32 18.44 22.53
C SER A 149 3.05 18.60 23.36
N ARG A 150 3.11 19.32 24.49
CA ARG A 150 1.93 19.62 25.33
C ARG A 150 0.92 20.51 24.63
N TRP A 151 1.40 21.50 23.87
CA TRP A 151 0.54 22.37 23.07
C TRP A 151 -0.16 21.57 21.96
N LEU A 152 0.56 20.74 21.21
CA LEU A 152 -0.03 19.85 20.18
C LEU A 152 -1.04 18.87 20.78
N ASP A 153 -0.72 18.25 21.92
CA ASP A 153 -1.64 17.36 22.63
C ASP A 153 -2.91 18.11 23.08
N SER A 154 -2.79 19.34 23.56
CA SER A 154 -3.93 20.17 23.95
C SER A 154 -4.78 20.58 22.75
N GLN A 155 -4.16 20.95 21.62
CA GLN A 155 -4.88 21.24 20.36
C GLN A 155 -5.61 20.00 19.83
N ALA A 156 -4.97 18.84 19.86
CA ALA A 156 -5.58 17.57 19.46
C ALA A 156 -6.79 17.24 20.36
N LYS A 157 -6.64 17.36 21.69
CA LYS A 157 -7.75 17.14 22.64
C LYS A 157 -8.90 18.11 22.41
N ASN A 158 -8.62 19.40 22.21
CA ASN A 158 -9.65 20.40 21.94
C ASN A 158 -10.39 20.11 20.63
N ALA A 159 -9.68 19.73 19.57
CA ALA A 159 -10.31 19.35 18.29
C ALA A 159 -11.19 18.11 18.43
N VAL A 160 -10.76 17.10 19.20
CA VAL A 160 -11.57 15.90 19.47
C VAL A 160 -12.79 16.25 20.31
N ASN A 161 -12.65 17.07 21.35
CA ASN A 161 -13.75 17.53 22.18
C ASN A 161 -14.80 18.30 21.34
N GLN A 162 -14.35 19.19 20.46
CA GLN A 162 -15.23 19.91 19.54
C GLN A 162 -15.95 18.97 18.56
N ALA A 163 -15.25 17.95 18.04
CA ALA A 163 -15.83 16.98 17.11
C ALA A 163 -16.80 16.01 17.78
N THR A 164 -16.56 15.64 19.04
CA THR A 164 -17.36 14.68 19.81
C THR A 164 -18.47 15.32 20.65
N GLY A 165 -18.41 16.64 20.87
CA GLY A 165 -19.35 17.36 21.74
C GLY A 165 -19.16 17.08 23.24
N LYS A 166 -17.98 16.60 23.64
CA LYS A 166 -17.65 16.31 25.05
C LYS A 166 -16.76 17.40 25.66
N ASP A 167 -16.95 17.69 26.94
CA ASP A 167 -16.16 18.69 27.66
C ASP A 167 -14.73 18.22 28.00
N GLN A 168 -14.53 16.90 28.16
CA GLN A 168 -13.24 16.30 28.50
C GLN A 168 -12.90 15.12 27.60
N TYR A 169 -11.65 15.06 27.15
CA TYR A 169 -11.14 13.97 26.31
C TYR A 169 -10.84 12.74 27.14
N GLU A 170 -11.45 11.61 26.77
CA GLU A 170 -11.09 10.29 27.30
C GLU A 170 -10.30 9.49 26.25
N PHE A 171 -9.32 8.70 26.72
CA PHE A 171 -8.57 7.82 25.82
C PHE A 171 -9.52 6.85 25.11
N GLY A 172 -9.52 6.89 23.78
CA GLY A 172 -10.39 6.08 22.94
C GLY A 172 -11.63 6.81 22.41
N ASP A 173 -11.91 8.05 22.83
CA ASP A 173 -13.02 8.84 22.28
C ASP A 173 -12.85 9.12 20.79
N LEU A 174 -11.63 9.45 20.37
CA LEU A 174 -11.31 9.61 18.94
C LEU A 174 -11.57 8.31 18.17
N THR A 175 -11.18 7.16 18.73
CA THR A 175 -11.40 5.85 18.09
C THR A 175 -12.89 5.54 17.95
N LYS A 176 -13.68 5.77 19.01
CA LYS A 176 -15.14 5.58 18.99
C LYS A 176 -15.83 6.53 18.01
N TYR A 177 -15.39 7.78 17.94
CA TYR A 177 -15.90 8.78 17.01
C TYR A 177 -15.59 8.41 15.56
N LEU A 178 -14.35 8.02 15.26
CA LEU A 178 -13.97 7.56 13.93
C LEU A 178 -14.71 6.27 13.54
N ASP A 179 -14.91 5.35 14.48
CA ASP A 179 -15.72 4.14 14.27
C ASP A 179 -17.19 4.48 13.98
N ALA A 180 -17.78 5.45 14.70
CA ALA A 180 -19.13 5.92 14.44
C ALA A 180 -19.27 6.57 13.05
N ILE A 181 -18.35 7.45 12.66
CA ILE A 181 -18.32 8.04 11.31
C ILE A 181 -18.14 6.96 10.24
N ALA A 182 -17.24 5.99 10.49
CA ALA A 182 -17.02 4.90 9.54
C ALA A 182 -18.30 4.07 9.37
N LYS A 183 -18.96 3.68 10.47
CA LYS A 183 -20.24 2.96 10.45
C LYS A 183 -21.34 3.76 9.75
N GLU A 184 -21.45 5.06 10.01
CA GLU A 184 -22.42 5.94 9.36
C GLU A 184 -22.17 6.01 7.84
N LYS A 185 -20.93 6.26 7.41
CA LYS A 185 -20.57 6.30 5.98
C LYS A 185 -20.84 4.97 5.29
N VAL A 186 -20.57 3.86 5.96
CA VAL A 186 -20.82 2.52 5.42
C VAL A 186 -22.32 2.20 5.38
N SER A 187 -23.08 2.58 6.40
CA SER A 187 -24.55 2.47 6.41
C SER A 187 -25.16 3.26 5.25
N ASN A 188 -24.74 4.51 5.07
CA ASN A 188 -25.16 5.36 3.94
C ASN A 188 -24.77 4.77 2.58
N PHE A 189 -23.59 4.16 2.47
CA PHE A 189 -23.13 3.52 1.23
C PHE A 189 -23.93 2.25 0.88
N THR A 190 -24.23 1.44 1.89
CA THR A 190 -24.90 0.13 1.73
C THR A 190 -26.42 0.21 1.77
N GLN A 191 -26.98 1.35 2.20
CA GLN A 191 -28.42 1.55 2.44
C GLN A 191 -28.99 0.53 3.45
N LYS A 192 -28.20 0.19 4.48
CA LYS A 192 -28.58 -0.72 5.56
C LYS A 192 -28.44 -0.05 6.92
N GLU A 193 -29.34 -0.36 7.85
CA GLU A 193 -29.33 0.20 9.21
C GLU A 193 -28.16 -0.33 10.06
N GLU A 194 -27.76 -1.59 9.88
CA GLU A 194 -26.68 -2.22 10.66
C GLU A 194 -25.54 -2.71 9.75
N TYR A 195 -24.31 -2.37 10.11
CA TYR A 195 -23.11 -2.79 9.39
C TYR A 195 -22.73 -4.24 9.75
N VAL A 196 -22.66 -5.10 8.74
CA VAL A 196 -22.05 -6.43 8.86
C VAL A 196 -20.73 -6.46 8.09
N VAL A 197 -19.69 -7.03 8.71
CA VAL A 197 -18.38 -7.21 8.06
C VAL A 197 -18.56 -7.92 6.72
N GLY A 198 -18.05 -7.30 5.65
CA GLY A 198 -18.16 -7.79 4.28
C GLY A 198 -19.31 -7.15 3.48
N ASP A 199 -20.18 -6.34 4.08
CA ASP A 199 -21.23 -5.64 3.33
C ASP A 199 -20.68 -4.63 2.32
N ILE A 200 -19.59 -3.94 2.65
CA ILE A 200 -18.88 -3.06 1.70
C ILE A 200 -18.42 -3.88 0.48
N SER A 201 -17.74 -5.01 0.71
CA SER A 201 -17.24 -5.84 -0.37
C SER A 201 -18.37 -6.40 -1.24
N LYS A 202 -19.47 -6.87 -0.63
CA LYS A 202 -20.65 -7.35 -1.35
C LYS A 202 -21.30 -6.24 -2.19
N GLU A 203 -21.44 -5.04 -1.63
CA GLU A 203 -22.06 -3.91 -2.31
C GLU A 203 -21.19 -3.39 -3.46
N VAL A 204 -19.87 -3.29 -3.25
CA VAL A 204 -18.92 -2.92 -4.32
C VAL A 204 -18.93 -3.95 -5.44
N VAL A 205 -18.92 -5.25 -5.14
CA VAL A 205 -19.02 -6.31 -6.15
C VAL A 205 -20.37 -6.25 -6.88
N ARG A 206 -21.47 -6.01 -6.16
CA ARG A 206 -22.80 -5.85 -6.73
C ARG A 206 -22.86 -4.69 -7.72
N ARG A 207 -22.32 -3.52 -7.36
CA ARG A 207 -22.25 -2.33 -8.23
C ARG A 207 -21.32 -2.53 -9.43
N ALA A 208 -20.17 -3.16 -9.22
CA ALA A 208 -19.25 -3.52 -10.30
C ALA A 208 -19.93 -4.43 -11.33
N TRP A 209 -20.76 -5.37 -10.87
CA TRP A 209 -21.53 -6.27 -11.73
C TRP A 209 -22.73 -5.62 -12.40
N SER A 210 -23.41 -4.65 -11.75
CA SER A 210 -24.50 -3.89 -12.38
C SER A 210 -23.99 -2.84 -13.37
N GLY A 211 -22.70 -2.49 -13.32
CA GLY A 211 -22.12 -1.41 -14.14
C GLY A 211 -22.42 -0.01 -13.58
N GLU A 212 -23.05 0.08 -12.40
CA GLU A 212 -23.43 1.33 -11.74
C GLU A 212 -22.40 1.69 -10.66
N TYR A 213 -21.17 1.97 -11.07
CA TYR A 213 -20.13 2.40 -10.15
C TYR A 213 -19.60 3.77 -10.54
N GLU A 214 -19.45 4.63 -9.54
CA GLU A 214 -18.68 5.86 -9.70
C GLU A 214 -17.18 5.54 -9.63
N MET A 215 -16.36 6.32 -10.34
CA MET A 215 -14.90 6.21 -10.25
C MET A 215 -14.39 6.34 -8.81
N LYS A 216 -15.11 7.09 -7.97
CA LYS A 216 -14.82 7.24 -6.53
C LYS A 216 -14.93 5.92 -5.78
N ASP A 217 -15.95 5.10 -6.09
CA ASP A 217 -16.18 3.80 -5.44
C ASP A 217 -15.05 2.81 -5.79
N MET A 218 -14.59 2.85 -7.04
CA MET A 218 -13.47 2.02 -7.51
C MET A 218 -12.14 2.42 -6.87
N LEU A 219 -11.88 3.73 -6.74
CA LEU A 219 -10.68 4.22 -6.04
C LEU A 219 -10.73 3.89 -4.56
N LEU A 220 -11.92 3.94 -3.94
CA LEU A 220 -12.10 3.52 -2.56
C LEU A 220 -11.76 2.04 -2.40
N LEU A 221 -12.28 1.17 -3.27
CA LEU A 221 -11.92 -0.25 -3.29
C LEU A 221 -10.40 -0.45 -3.46
N LEU A 222 -9.80 0.26 -4.41
CA LEU A 222 -8.38 0.17 -4.71
C LEU A 222 -7.52 0.64 -3.52
N ARG A 223 -7.93 1.72 -2.85
CA ARG A 223 -7.27 2.24 -1.65
C ARG A 223 -7.40 1.27 -0.48
N VAL A 224 -8.57 0.67 -0.29
CA VAL A 224 -8.80 -0.36 0.74
C VAL A 224 -7.90 -1.57 0.49
N LEU A 225 -7.89 -2.11 -0.72
CA LEU A 225 -7.02 -3.23 -1.10
C LEU A 225 -5.52 -2.89 -0.92
N ALA A 226 -5.12 -1.65 -1.25
CA ALA A 226 -3.75 -1.20 -1.08
C ALA A 226 -3.36 -1.10 0.40
N SER A 227 -4.29 -0.66 1.26
CA SER A 227 -4.07 -0.55 2.70
C SER A 227 -3.85 -1.89 3.39
N PHE A 228 -4.45 -2.96 2.87
CA PHE A 228 -4.24 -4.33 3.36
C PHE A 228 -2.88 -4.92 2.93
N GLY A 229 -2.05 -4.17 2.19
CA GLY A 229 -0.74 -4.64 1.77
C GLY A 229 -0.81 -5.86 0.86
N VAL A 230 -1.96 -6.12 0.23
CA VAL A 230 -2.12 -7.20 -0.74
C VAL A 230 -1.32 -6.77 -1.98
N ALA A 231 -0.03 -7.12 -1.97
CA ALA A 231 0.93 -6.72 -3.01
C ALA A 231 0.56 -7.24 -4.40
N THR A 232 -0.38 -8.17 -4.49
CA THR A 232 -0.85 -8.76 -5.73
C THR A 232 -2.25 -8.24 -6.07
N PHE A 233 -2.29 -7.06 -6.68
CA PHE A 233 -3.45 -6.60 -7.46
C PHE A 233 -3.64 -7.38 -8.77
N ALA A 234 -2.64 -8.16 -9.16
CA ALA A 234 -2.60 -8.93 -10.40
C ALA A 234 -3.90 -9.69 -10.72
N PRO A 235 -4.49 -10.52 -9.82
CA PRO A 235 -5.71 -11.25 -10.14
C PRO A 235 -6.93 -10.35 -10.32
N VAL A 236 -7.03 -9.24 -9.58
CA VAL A 236 -8.16 -8.31 -9.72
C VAL A 236 -8.02 -7.47 -11.00
N ALA A 237 -6.80 -7.04 -11.31
CA ALA A 237 -6.52 -6.28 -12.52
C ALA A 237 -6.75 -7.10 -13.81
N GLN A 238 -6.66 -8.44 -13.75
CA GLN A 238 -7.01 -9.35 -14.85
C GLN A 238 -8.52 -9.44 -15.12
N ILE A 239 -9.37 -9.03 -14.19
CA ILE A 239 -10.83 -9.09 -14.36
C ILE A 239 -11.40 -7.72 -14.79
N LEU A 240 -10.65 -6.62 -14.58
CA LEU A 240 -11.13 -5.27 -14.87
C LEU A 240 -11.07 -4.87 -16.35
N PRO A 241 -12.14 -4.30 -16.94
CA PRO A 241 -12.11 -3.78 -18.31
C PRO A 241 -10.99 -2.73 -18.51
N VAL A 242 -10.35 -2.73 -19.68
CA VAL A 242 -9.24 -1.81 -20.02
C VAL A 242 -9.63 -0.34 -19.81
N LYS A 243 -10.87 0.03 -20.20
CA LYS A 243 -11.39 1.40 -20.00
C LYS A 243 -11.34 1.83 -18.52
N MET A 244 -11.56 0.89 -17.60
CA MET A 244 -11.51 1.16 -16.16
C MET A 244 -10.11 1.26 -15.62
N LEU A 245 -9.19 0.43 -16.12
CA LEU A 245 -7.78 0.57 -15.78
C LEU A 245 -7.25 1.94 -16.21
N LEU A 246 -7.56 2.37 -17.45
CA LEU A 246 -7.16 3.68 -17.97
C LEU A 246 -7.73 4.85 -17.16
N SER A 247 -9.04 4.80 -16.88
CA SER A 247 -9.68 5.86 -16.08
C SER A 247 -9.13 5.87 -14.65
N GLY A 248 -8.93 4.70 -14.05
CA GLY A 248 -8.34 4.56 -12.72
C GLY A 248 -6.91 5.08 -12.66
N TYR A 249 -6.12 4.86 -13.72
CA TYR A 249 -4.76 5.36 -13.84
C TYR A 249 -4.72 6.89 -13.90
N ASN A 250 -5.53 7.51 -14.77
CA ASN A 250 -5.62 8.97 -14.87
C ASN A 250 -6.04 9.59 -13.54
N THR A 251 -7.04 9.02 -12.86
CA THR A 251 -7.48 9.54 -11.57
C THR A 251 -6.46 9.26 -10.44
N ALA A 252 -5.72 8.15 -10.49
CA ALA A 252 -4.65 7.87 -9.53
C ALA A 252 -3.49 8.89 -9.65
N LEU A 253 -3.20 9.36 -10.86
CA LEU A 253 -2.26 10.46 -11.09
C LEU A 253 -2.75 11.78 -10.49
N GLU A 254 -4.06 12.06 -10.58
CA GLU A 254 -4.66 13.29 -10.02
C GLU A 254 -4.66 13.33 -8.49
N PHE A 255 -4.90 12.20 -7.81
CA PHE A 255 -5.02 12.15 -6.34
C PHE A 255 -3.69 11.97 -5.58
N GLU A 256 -2.54 12.06 -6.26
CA GLU A 256 -1.20 11.88 -5.67
C GLU A 256 -1.08 10.58 -4.83
N VAL A 257 -1.84 9.53 -5.17
CA VAL A 257 -1.77 8.20 -4.51
C VAL A 257 -0.56 7.41 -5.06
N ALA A 258 0.50 8.14 -5.42
CA ALA A 258 1.27 7.98 -6.65
C ALA A 258 2.33 6.87 -6.65
N GLY A 259 2.40 6.02 -5.63
CA GLY A 259 3.41 4.97 -5.61
C GLY A 259 2.90 3.69 -6.28
N ARG A 260 2.44 2.79 -5.41
CA ARG A 260 2.22 1.39 -5.77
C ARG A 260 1.00 1.18 -6.66
N VAL A 261 -0.06 1.96 -6.42
CA VAL A 261 -1.32 1.80 -7.15
C VAL A 261 -1.14 2.14 -8.64
N THR A 262 -0.44 3.24 -8.92
CA THR A 262 -0.14 3.70 -10.28
C THR A 262 0.75 2.71 -11.01
N GLU A 263 1.76 2.15 -10.33
CA GLU A 263 2.65 1.13 -10.88
C GLU A 263 1.87 -0.13 -11.30
N PHE A 264 1.03 -0.68 -10.41
CA PHE A 264 0.21 -1.86 -10.73
C PHE A 264 -0.81 -1.60 -11.85
N LEU A 265 -1.43 -0.42 -11.87
CA LEU A 265 -2.35 -0.05 -12.94
C LEU A 265 -1.62 0.08 -14.29
N ALA A 266 -0.45 0.73 -14.31
CA ALA A 266 0.38 0.85 -15.51
C ALA A 266 0.80 -0.52 -16.03
N GLU A 267 1.27 -1.41 -15.15
CA GLU A 267 1.68 -2.76 -15.50
C GLU A 267 0.51 -3.57 -16.07
N ALA A 268 -0.67 -3.49 -15.45
CA ALA A 268 -1.86 -4.19 -15.93
C ALA A 268 -2.38 -3.66 -17.28
N ILE A 269 -2.32 -2.34 -17.50
CA ILE A 269 -2.67 -1.71 -18.78
C ILE A 269 -1.68 -2.16 -19.85
N ASP A 270 -0.37 -2.08 -19.57
CA ASP A 270 0.70 -2.46 -20.49
C ASP A 270 0.57 -3.93 -20.91
N ARG A 271 0.38 -4.85 -19.95
CA ARG A 271 0.20 -6.28 -20.24
C ARG A 271 -0.99 -6.54 -21.17
N ARG A 272 -2.14 -5.92 -20.92
CA ARG A 272 -3.34 -6.08 -21.77
C ARG A 272 -3.18 -5.42 -23.14
N PHE A 273 -2.47 -4.30 -23.22
CA PHE A 273 -2.22 -3.62 -24.47
C PHE A 273 -1.28 -4.46 -25.37
N LYS A 274 -0.24 -5.05 -24.77
CA LYS A 274 0.64 -6.01 -25.42
C LYS A 274 -0.11 -7.25 -25.92
N GLU A 275 -0.92 -7.86 -25.06
CA GLU A 275 -1.76 -9.00 -25.41
C GLU A 275 -2.72 -8.68 -26.56
N ALA A 276 -3.39 -7.52 -26.50
CA ALA A 276 -4.36 -7.12 -27.53
C ALA A 276 -3.72 -6.85 -28.91
N ILE A 277 -2.49 -6.32 -28.95
CA ILE A 277 -1.81 -5.99 -30.21
C ILE A 277 -1.06 -7.20 -30.77
N THR A 278 -0.43 -7.99 -29.91
CA THR A 278 0.53 -9.01 -30.33
C THR A 278 0.06 -10.45 -30.10
N GLY A 279 -0.97 -10.66 -29.29
CA GLY A 279 -1.39 -11.97 -28.81
C GLY A 279 -0.44 -12.58 -27.76
N ASP A 280 0.54 -11.82 -27.29
CA ASP A 280 1.54 -12.25 -26.31
C ASP A 280 1.58 -11.26 -25.13
N GLU A 281 1.24 -11.72 -23.93
CA GLU A 281 1.29 -10.93 -22.70
C GLU A 281 2.71 -10.50 -22.33
N ASN A 282 3.72 -11.28 -22.71
CA ASN A 282 5.13 -11.05 -22.37
C ASN A 282 5.90 -10.32 -23.46
N TYR A 283 5.21 -9.75 -24.45
CA TYR A 283 5.85 -9.07 -25.57
C TYR A 283 6.83 -7.98 -25.09
N GLN A 284 8.09 -8.11 -25.46
CA GLN A 284 9.08 -7.05 -25.31
C GLN A 284 9.26 -6.32 -26.64
N LEU A 285 9.36 -4.99 -26.56
CA LEU A 285 9.56 -4.15 -27.73
C LEU A 285 10.84 -4.58 -28.45
N GLY A 286 10.72 -5.25 -29.60
CA GLY A 286 11.84 -5.82 -30.35
C GLY A 286 11.69 -7.30 -30.70
N ASP A 287 10.81 -8.05 -30.04
CA ASP A 287 10.63 -9.49 -30.31
C ASP A 287 10.07 -9.76 -31.71
N VAL A 288 9.18 -8.89 -32.21
CA VAL A 288 8.65 -8.99 -33.59
C VAL A 288 9.76 -8.72 -34.61
N THR A 289 10.62 -7.73 -34.36
CA THR A 289 11.78 -7.42 -35.21
C THR A 289 12.76 -8.58 -35.20
N LYS A 290 13.03 -9.15 -34.02
CA LYS A 290 13.91 -10.31 -33.84
C LYS A 290 13.38 -11.55 -34.55
N LYS A 291 12.08 -11.86 -34.43
CA LYS A 291 11.43 -12.97 -35.15
C LYS A 291 11.49 -12.77 -36.67
N LYS A 292 11.26 -11.54 -37.18
CA LYS A 292 11.37 -11.26 -38.61
C LYS A 292 12.79 -11.45 -39.13
N ILE A 293 13.81 -10.95 -38.43
CA ILE A 293 15.22 -11.11 -38.84
C ILE A 293 15.63 -12.59 -38.81
N MET A 294 15.25 -13.34 -37.78
CA MET A 294 15.56 -14.78 -37.69
C MET A 294 14.83 -15.63 -38.72
N GLY A 295 13.63 -15.23 -39.16
CA GLY A 295 12.90 -15.95 -40.22
C GLY A 295 13.49 -15.76 -41.62
N PHE A 296 14.42 -14.82 -41.81
CA PHE A 296 15.13 -14.60 -43.08
C PHE A 296 16.47 -15.32 -43.17
N MET A 297 16.99 -15.87 -42.07
CA MET A 297 18.21 -16.69 -42.03
C MET A 297 17.87 -18.17 -42.13
#